data_AF-A0A974UXF3-F1
#
_entry.id   AF-A0A974UXF3-F1
#
_cell.length_a   1.000
_cell.length_b   1.000
_cell.length_c   1.000
_cell.angle_alpha   90.00
_cell.angle_beta   90.00
_cell.angle_gamma   90.00
#
_symmetry.space_group_name_H-M   'P 1'
#
loop_
_entity.id
_entity.type
_entity.pdbx_description
1 polymer ?
#
loop_
_entity_poly.entity_id
_entity_poly.type
_entity_poly.pdbx_seq_one_letter_code
_entity_poly.pdbx_strand_id
1 'polypeptide(L)'
;MIVRMGIDLAVRAQHQASMADEQGRVLWSGHRFRTRSEELDRLWARLPDGVTAAEVTVVMEQRRVPPRPRLRDALHGALHPTPQRETL
;
A
#
# COMPACT_ATOMS: atom_id res chain seq x y z
N MET A 1 23.72 -0.34 -5.88
CA MET A 1 22.52 0.13 -6.63
C MET A 1 21.56 0.73 -5.64
N ILE A 2 21.07 1.96 -5.86
CA ILE A 2 20.11 2.59 -4.94
C ILE A 2 18.69 2.08 -5.26
N VAL A 3 17.94 1.69 -4.23
CA VAL A 3 16.55 1.23 -4.35
C VAL A 3 15.62 1.97 -3.40
N ARG A 4 14.34 2.07 -3.78
CA ARG A 4 13.28 2.67 -2.98
C ARG A 4 12.20 1.63 -2.70
N MET A 5 11.94 1.37 -1.42
CA MET A 5 10.83 0.53 -0.98
C MET A 5 9.71 1.42 -0.45
N GLY A 6 8.56 1.43 -1.14
CA GLY A 6 7.35 2.08 -0.65
C GLY A 6 6.54 1.09 0.20
N ILE A 7 6.09 1.52 1.39
CA ILE A 7 5.28 0.72 2.30
C ILE A 7 3.99 1.47 2.66
N ASP A 8 2.85 0.90 2.26
CA ASP A 8 1.53 1.33 2.68
C ASP A 8 1.18 0.67 4.02
N LEU A 9 1.26 1.45 5.09
CA LEU A 9 0.94 1.00 6.43
C LEU A 9 -0.58 0.91 6.62
N ALA A 10 -1.11 -0.31 6.67
CA ALA A 10 -2.48 -0.57 7.09
C ALA A 10 -2.61 -0.79 8.61
N VAL A 11 -3.60 -0.15 9.25
CA VAL A 11 -3.88 -0.31 10.70
C VAL A 11 -4.59 -1.63 11.01
N ARG A 12 -5.54 -2.04 10.15
CA ARG A 12 -6.42 -3.20 10.38
C ARG A 12 -6.20 -4.36 9.40
N ALA A 13 -5.38 -4.13 8.37
CA ALA A 13 -5.07 -5.12 7.35
C ALA A 13 -3.57 -5.39 7.30
N GLN A 14 -3.14 -6.27 6.40
CA GLN A 14 -1.72 -6.40 6.07
C GLN A 14 -1.21 -5.11 5.43
N HIS A 15 0.03 -4.74 5.75
CA HIS A 15 0.76 -3.71 5.04
C HIS A 15 1.03 -4.19 3.61
N GLN A 16 1.29 -3.25 2.72
CA GLN A 16 1.68 -3.56 1.35
C GLN A 16 2.99 -2.86 1.02
N ALA A 17 3.93 -3.58 0.43
CA ALA A 17 5.20 -3.03 -0.03
C ALA A 17 5.33 -3.15 -1.54
N SER A 18 6.06 -2.20 -2.13
CA SER A 18 6.56 -2.24 -3.50
C SER A 18 7.98 -1.70 -3.55
N MET A 19 8.74 -2.08 -4.57
CA MET A 19 10.13 -1.67 -4.73
C MET A 19 10.39 -1.16 -6.14
N ALA A 20 11.17 -0.09 -6.23
CA ALA A 20 11.66 0.46 -7.48
C ALA A 20 13.17 0.72 -7.41
N ASP A 21 13.81 0.70 -8.57
CA ASP A 21 15.18 1.17 -8.73
C ASP A 21 15.29 2.70 -8.67
N GLU A 22 16.51 3.22 -8.80
CA GLU A 22 16.76 4.65 -8.76
C GLU A 22 16.14 5.41 -9.94
N GLN A 23 15.92 4.74 -11.07
CA GLN A 23 15.24 5.26 -12.27
C GLN A 23 13.71 5.22 -12.16
N GLY A 24 13.17 4.68 -11.06
CA GLY A 24 11.73 4.55 -10.82
C GLY A 24 11.09 3.34 -11.50
N ARG A 25 11.87 2.39 -12.02
CA ARG A 25 11.33 1.14 -12.56
C ARG A 25 10.95 0.20 -11.42
N VAL A 26 9.74 -0.32 -11.47
CA VAL A 26 9.24 -1.26 -10.47
C VAL A 26 9.97 -2.60 -10.61
N LEU A 27 10.65 -3.03 -9.54
CA LEU A 27 11.28 -4.34 -9.45
C LEU A 27 10.27 -5.40 -9.00
N TRP A 28 9.42 -5.04 -8.04
CA TRP A 28 8.28 -5.84 -7.61
C TRP A 28 7.25 -4.96 -6.90
N SER A 29 6.00 -5.41 -6.85
CA SER A 29 4.93 -4.69 -6.16
C SER A 29 3.97 -5.64 -5.45
N GLY A 30 3.22 -5.10 -4.50
CA GLY A 30 2.09 -5.78 -3.88
C GLY A 30 2.43 -6.83 -2.82
N HIS A 31 3.67 -6.87 -2.31
CA HIS A 31 4.04 -7.79 -1.23
C HIS A 31 3.28 -7.45 0.05
N ARG A 32 2.63 -8.43 0.67
CA ARG A 32 1.82 -8.24 1.88
C ARG A 32 2.48 -8.85 3.10
N PHE A 33 2.46 -8.14 4.22
CA PHE A 33 3.10 -8.55 5.47
C PHE A 33 2.44 -7.90 6.70
N ARG A 34 2.66 -8.44 7.90
CA ARG A 34 2.48 -7.72 9.18
C ARG A 34 3.86 -7.37 9.76
N THR A 35 3.89 -6.60 10.85
CA THR A 35 5.13 -6.23 11.57
C THR A 35 5.73 -7.34 12.44
N ARG A 36 5.43 -8.62 12.15
CA ARG A 36 6.07 -9.75 12.82
C ARG A 36 7.50 -9.88 12.29
N SER A 37 8.47 -10.14 13.15
CA SER A 37 9.90 -10.22 12.77
C SER A 37 10.14 -11.14 11.58
N GLU A 38 9.57 -12.35 11.59
CA GLU A 38 9.71 -13.31 10.47
C GLU A 38 9.18 -12.78 9.14
N GLU A 39 8.13 -11.95 9.15
CA GLU A 39 7.59 -11.35 7.93
C GLU A 39 8.42 -10.16 7.47
N LEU A 40 9.03 -9.42 8.40
CA LEU A 40 10.01 -8.37 8.08
C LEU A 40 11.28 -8.97 7.48
N ASP A 41 11.76 -10.10 7.99
CA ASP A 41 12.90 -10.82 7.43
C ASP A 41 12.61 -11.28 6.00
N ARG A 42 11.40 -11.80 5.75
CA ARG A 42 10.95 -12.17 4.40
C ARG A 42 10.83 -10.97 3.47
N LEU A 43 10.39 -9.82 3.97
CA LEU A 43 10.37 -8.58 3.19
C LEU A 43 11.79 -8.14 2.83
N TRP A 44 12.71 -8.18 3.80
CA TRP A 44 14.11 -7.79 3.60
C TRP A 44 14.83 -8.73 2.62
N ALA A 45 14.55 -10.03 2.67
CA ALA A 45 15.09 -11.02 1.75
C ALA A 45 14.66 -10.84 0.28
N ARG A 46 13.72 -9.93 -0.02
CA ARG A 46 13.33 -9.57 -1.40
C ARG A 46 14.17 -8.47 -2.02
N LEU A 47 15.17 -7.95 -1.28
CA LEU A 47 16.14 -7.03 -1.85
C LEU A 47 16.94 -7.73 -2.96
N PRO A 48 17.32 -7.01 -4.03
CA PRO A 48 18.26 -7.54 -5.01
C PRO A 48 19.59 -7.92 -4.35
N ASP A 49 20.24 -8.96 -4.87
CA ASP A 49 21.53 -9.41 -4.37
C ASP A 49 22.58 -8.29 -4.39
N GLY A 50 23.40 -8.23 -3.35
CA GLY A 50 24.46 -7.24 -3.22
C GLY A 50 24.00 -5.83 -2.81
N VAL A 51 22.69 -5.58 -2.70
CA VAL A 51 22.18 -4.32 -2.13
C VAL A 51 22.41 -4.31 -0.63
N THR A 52 23.09 -3.26 -0.15
CA THR A 52 23.34 -3.04 1.27
C THR A 52 22.26 -2.15 1.88
N ALA A 53 22.13 -2.18 3.21
CA ALA A 53 21.15 -1.35 3.93
C ALA A 53 21.31 0.16 3.66
N ALA A 54 22.54 0.63 3.42
CA ALA A 54 22.82 2.04 3.13
C ALA A 54 22.28 2.50 1.76
N GLU A 55 21.98 1.56 0.86
CA GLU A 55 21.47 1.83 -0.48
C GLU A 55 19.95 1.71 -0.57
N VAL A 56 19.28 1.33 0.53
CA VAL A 56 17.82 1.19 0.60
C VAL A 56 17.21 2.44 1.23
N THR A 57 16.34 3.11 0.50
CA THR A 57 15.46 4.14 1.05
C THR A 57 14.06 3.55 1.25
N VAL A 58 13.57 3.55 2.49
CA VAL A 58 12.20 3.11 2.80
C VAL A 58 11.30 4.34 2.95
N VAL A 59 10.26 4.41 2.13
CA VAL A 59 9.21 5.42 2.23
C VAL A 59 7.97 4.77 2.82
N MET A 60 7.53 5.26 3.97
CA MET A 60 6.35 4.72 4.65
C MET A 60 5.22 5.72 4.58
N GLU A 61 4.08 5.30 4.05
CA GLU A 61 2.86 6.09 4.00
C GLU A 61 1.72 5.37 4.70
N GLN A 62 0.91 6.11 5.45
CA GLN A 62 -0.30 5.53 6.04
C GLN A 62 -1.32 5.26 4.93
N ARG A 63 -1.82 4.03 4.84
CA ARG A 63 -2.91 3.70 3.94
C ARG A 63 -4.18 4.41 4.40
N ARG A 64 -4.58 5.46 3.69
CA ARG A 64 -5.87 6.13 3.90
C ARG A 64 -6.99 5.20 3.42
N VAL A 65 -7.75 4.66 4.36
CA VAL A 65 -9.00 3.95 4.07
C VAL A 65 -10.14 4.94 4.25
N PRO A 66 -11.03 5.14 3.26
CA PRO A 66 -12.19 6.00 3.44
C PRO A 66 -13.08 5.46 4.57
N PRO A 67 -13.72 6.34 5.37
CA PRO A 67 -14.63 5.91 6.42
C PRO A 67 -15.76 5.09 5.80
N ARG A 68 -16.15 3.99 6.45
CA ARG A 68 -17.38 3.27 6.06
C ARG A 68 -18.57 4.21 6.31
N PRO A 69 -19.53 4.33 5.37
CA PRO A 69 -20.73 5.12 5.61
C PRO A 69 -21.44 4.58 6.86
N ARG A 70 -22.00 5.48 7.68
CA ARG A 70 -22.86 5.04 8.79
C ARG A 70 -24.07 4.35 8.18
N LEU A 71 -24.62 3.35 8.88
CA LEU A 71 -25.79 2.60 8.40
C LEU A 71 -26.92 3.53 7.95
N ARG A 72 -27.17 4.62 8.69
CA ARG A 72 -28.16 5.64 8.34
C ARG A 72 -27.90 6.30 6.98
N ASP A 73 -26.65 6.65 6.69
CA ASP A 73 -26.27 7.37 5.47
C ASP A 73 -26.30 6.41 4.26
N ALA A 74 -25.92 5.15 4.47
CA ALA A 74 -26.02 4.10 3.46
C ALA A 74 -27.49 3.79 3.09
N LEU A 75 -28.37 3.71 4.09
CA LEU A 75 -29.81 3.51 3.86
C LEU A 75 -30.46 4.73 3.19
N HIS A 76 -30.07 5.95 3.57
CA HIS A 76 -30.57 7.17 2.92
C HIS A 76 -30.17 7.23 1.43
N GLY A 77 -28.92 6.91 1.09
CA GLY A 77 -28.46 6.84 -0.30
C GLY A 77 -29.11 5.69 -1.10
N ALA A 78 -29.47 4.59 -0.45
CA ALA A 78 -30.21 3.49 -1.09
C ALA A 78 -31.68 3.83 -1.35
N LEU A 79 -32.31 4.61 -0.46
CA LEU A 79 -33.70 5.05 -0.60
C LEU A 79 -33.86 6.26 -1.53
N HIS A 80 -32.80 7.06 -1.69
CA HIS A 80 -32.77 8.23 -2.56
C HIS A 80 -31.52 8.19 -3.46
N PRO A 81 -31.48 7.28 -4.46
CA PRO A 81 -30.36 7.24 -5.39
C PRO A 81 -30.30 8.53 -6.20
N THR A 82 -29.15 9.22 -6.15
CA THR A 82 -28.91 10.40 -6.99
C THR A 82 -28.95 9.95 -8.45
N PRO A 83 -29.81 10.54 -9.33
CA PRO A 83 -29.83 10.18 -10.73
C PRO A 83 -28.46 10.49 -11.34
N GLN A 84 -27.82 9.47 -11.94
CA GLN A 84 -26.60 9.68 -12.70
C GLN A 84 -26.95 10.60 -13.88
N ARG A 85 -26.32 11.77 -13.95
CA ARG A 85 -26.38 12.59 -15.16
C ARG A 85 -25.64 11.81 -16.25
N GLU A 86 -26.40 11.16 -17.12
CA GLU A 86 -25.92 10.70 -18.42
C GLU A 86 -25.27 11.91 -19.11
N THR A 87 -23.95 11.88 -19.19
CA THR A 87 -23.21 12.86 -19.97
C THR A 87 -23.19 12.32 -21.38
N LEU A 88 -23.92 12.98 -22.28
CA LEU A 88 -23.86 12.78 -23.73
C LEU A 88 -22.46 13.11 -24.27
#